data_AF-A0A0W0STP2-F1
#
_entry.id   AF-A0A0W0STP2-F1
#
_cell.length_a   1.000
_cell.length_b   1.000
_cell.length_c   1.000
_cell.angle_alpha   90.00
_cell.angle_beta   90.00
_cell.angle_gamma   90.00
#
_symmetry.space_group_name_H-M   'P 1'
#
loop_
_entity.id
_entity.type
_entity.pdbx_description
1 polymer ?
#
loop_
_entity_poly.entity_id
_entity_poly.type
_entity_poly.pdbx_seq_one_letter_code
_entity_poly.pdbx_strand_id
1 'polypeptide(L)'
;MTPEDLALLIQTHKSLTRDKLLNRFQKWSFQTFICPPPSAELSEFELLHGKNAIDAEKFESKNLEDLKSQTLKAIEQQNFSEAYSLFKKLVKKLDLEKENMEEDFKNGFLSKTPKAITSPIDYREFLHGLYRIEFAFRLNLYQHYAATEALLSCLSKLWPLPARITDDENQQEFADFIRNQLPNLREAHAELQRYLNAYNEAKPIVKKHIESSQPKLNQSKEKFTIALATLAVKVAKLYERAQKDENYRKGSDEAIKLYRTLIKVNNDYFGDTPQINYSEFQQRCQDAIDSARTELEKHRGWTEVLWNLTYIVLSIASLGTANLISNWVNSRYCFLPVPKTDSAKKLDDFASVLPALQV
;
A
#
# COMPACT_ATOMS: atom_id res chain seq x y z
N MET A 1 -41.00 -13.58 -5.50
CA MET A 1 -40.41 -13.20 -4.20
C MET A 1 -41.52 -12.64 -3.34
N THR A 2 -41.63 -13.06 -2.08
CA THR A 2 -42.75 -12.69 -1.20
C THR A 2 -42.45 -11.37 -0.44
N PRO A 3 -43.43 -10.72 0.21
CA PRO A 3 -43.14 -9.60 1.11
C PRO A 3 -42.13 -9.95 2.21
N GLU A 4 -42.14 -11.19 2.71
CA GLU A 4 -41.24 -11.69 3.74
C GLU A 4 -39.79 -11.69 3.28
N ASP A 5 -39.55 -12.10 2.03
CA ASP A 5 -38.22 -12.07 1.41
C ASP A 5 -37.64 -10.64 1.36
N LEU A 6 -38.47 -9.62 1.10
CA LEU A 6 -38.03 -8.21 1.00
C LEU A 6 -37.74 -7.67 2.40
N ALA A 7 -38.61 -7.99 3.36
CA ALA A 7 -38.40 -7.64 4.76
C ALA A 7 -37.09 -8.23 5.30
N LEU A 8 -36.80 -9.50 4.97
CA LEU A 8 -35.54 -10.16 5.33
C LEU A 8 -34.33 -9.48 4.69
N LEU A 9 -34.40 -9.11 3.41
CA LEU A 9 -33.31 -8.39 2.73
C LEU A 9 -33.07 -7.01 3.36
N ILE A 10 -34.12 -6.28 3.70
CA ILE A 10 -34.01 -4.99 4.41
C ILE A 10 -33.36 -5.17 5.79
N GLN A 11 -33.78 -6.18 6.55
CA GLN A 11 -33.23 -6.47 7.88
C GLN A 11 -31.75 -6.84 7.82
N THR A 12 -31.39 -7.75 6.90
CA THR A 12 -30.00 -8.17 6.70
C THR A 12 -29.13 -7.01 6.22
N HIS A 13 -29.62 -6.17 5.31
CA HIS A 13 -28.92 -4.97 4.86
C HIS A 13 -28.65 -3.99 6.00
N LYS A 14 -29.66 -3.66 6.82
CA LYS A 14 -29.47 -2.80 8.00
C LYS A 14 -28.46 -3.35 9.00
N SER A 15 -28.35 -4.67 9.11
CA SER A 15 -27.40 -5.32 10.02
C SER A 15 -25.93 -5.04 9.66
N LEU A 16 -25.64 -4.69 8.40
CA LEU A 16 -24.29 -4.36 7.93
C LEU A 16 -23.72 -3.08 8.58
N THR A 17 -24.57 -2.19 9.10
CA THR A 17 -24.14 -0.97 9.83
C THR A 17 -23.37 -1.26 11.13
N ARG A 18 -23.38 -2.52 11.59
CA ARG A 18 -22.55 -2.99 12.69
C ARG A 18 -21.07 -3.04 12.31
N ASP A 19 -20.75 -3.14 11.02
CA ASP A 19 -19.39 -3.04 10.53
C ASP A 19 -18.88 -1.59 10.67
N LYS A 20 -17.65 -1.43 11.14
CA LYS A 20 -17.04 -0.12 11.38
C LYS A 20 -16.86 0.71 10.10
N LEU A 21 -16.73 0.05 8.94
CA LEU A 21 -16.57 0.70 7.64
C LEU A 21 -17.87 1.31 7.11
N LEU A 22 -19.02 0.77 7.55
CA LEU A 22 -20.34 1.29 7.18
C LEU A 22 -20.94 2.17 8.28
N ASN A 23 -20.41 2.10 9.49
CA ASN A 23 -20.85 2.94 10.60
C ASN A 23 -20.54 4.42 10.33
N ARG A 24 -21.58 5.25 10.31
CA ARG A 24 -21.50 6.70 10.03
C ARG A 24 -20.47 7.44 10.88
N PHE A 25 -20.22 7.02 12.12
CA PHE A 25 -19.32 7.70 13.05
C PHE A 25 -17.91 7.13 13.03
N GLN A 26 -17.71 5.89 12.58
CA GLN A 26 -16.43 5.19 12.68
C GLN A 26 -15.72 5.01 11.34
N LYS A 27 -16.43 5.11 10.21
CA LYS A 27 -15.88 4.83 8.88
C LYS A 27 -14.70 5.73 8.48
N TRP A 28 -14.60 6.93 9.02
CA TRP A 28 -13.47 7.85 8.79
C TRP A 28 -12.46 7.89 9.94
N SER A 29 -12.64 7.04 10.97
CA SER A 29 -11.66 6.96 12.05
C SER A 29 -10.39 6.31 11.52
N PHE A 30 -9.28 7.06 11.56
CA PHE A 30 -7.94 6.57 11.23
C PHE A 30 -7.54 5.32 12.01
N GLN A 31 -8.08 5.11 13.22
CA GLN A 31 -7.84 3.90 14.00
C GLN A 31 -8.38 2.63 13.33
N THR A 32 -9.33 2.78 12.42
CA THR A 32 -9.91 1.66 11.67
C THR A 32 -9.14 1.38 10.38
N PHE A 33 -8.15 2.21 10.01
CA PHE A 33 -7.37 2.02 8.80
C PHE A 33 -6.48 0.78 8.88
N ILE A 34 -6.01 0.29 7.74
CA ILE A 34 -5.07 -0.85 7.71
C ILE A 34 -3.79 -0.48 8.47
N CYS A 35 -3.26 0.70 8.19
CA CYS A 35 -2.08 1.26 8.85
C CYS A 35 -2.40 2.68 9.32
N PRO A 36 -2.90 2.89 10.56
CA PRO A 36 -3.22 4.23 11.05
C PRO A 36 -2.00 5.15 10.94
N PRO A 37 -2.11 6.36 10.36
CA PRO A 37 -1.01 7.31 10.37
C PRO A 37 -0.65 7.65 11.84
N PRO A 38 0.64 7.89 12.16
CA PRO A 38 1.03 8.28 13.50
C PRO A 38 0.28 9.58 13.88
N SER A 39 -0.35 9.61 15.05
CA SER A 39 -1.21 10.74 15.45
C SER A 39 -0.47 12.07 15.58
N ALA A 40 0.86 12.05 15.68
CA ALA A 40 1.71 13.24 15.70
C ALA A 40 2.14 13.71 14.29
N GLU A 41 1.83 12.94 13.24
CA GLU A 41 2.42 13.06 11.91
C GLU A 41 1.37 12.82 10.80
N LEU A 42 0.15 13.33 10.96
CA LEU A 42 -0.73 13.48 9.80
C LEU A 42 -0.08 14.48 8.87
N SER A 43 0.42 14.03 7.72
CA SER A 43 0.95 14.95 6.73
C SER A 43 -0.21 15.72 6.09
N GLU A 44 0.12 16.81 5.40
CA GLU A 44 -0.86 17.56 4.62
C GLU A 44 -1.61 16.65 3.62
N PHE A 45 -0.97 15.59 3.15
CA PHE A 45 -1.56 14.61 2.24
C PHE A 45 -2.75 13.88 2.84
N GLU A 46 -2.62 13.29 4.04
CA GLU A 46 -3.72 12.54 4.68
C GLU A 46 -4.88 13.46 5.06
N LEU A 47 -4.57 14.67 5.53
CA LEU A 47 -5.58 15.66 5.89
C LEU A 47 -6.40 16.10 4.66
N LEU A 48 -5.72 16.40 3.56
CA LEU A 48 -6.37 16.82 2.32
C LEU A 48 -7.22 15.70 1.72
N HIS A 49 -6.67 14.49 1.62
CA HIS A 49 -7.40 13.35 1.05
C HIS A 49 -8.60 12.95 1.93
N GLY A 50 -8.41 12.89 3.24
CA GLY A 50 -9.50 12.60 4.17
C GLY A 50 -10.62 13.64 4.10
N LYS A 51 -10.27 14.93 4.05
CA LYS A 51 -11.25 16.00 3.87
C LYS A 51 -12.00 15.84 2.54
N ASN A 52 -11.29 15.63 1.43
CA ASN A 52 -11.90 15.46 0.12
C ASN A 52 -12.86 14.27 0.07
N ALA A 53 -12.47 13.13 0.67
CA ALA A 53 -13.33 11.95 0.74
C ALA A 53 -14.60 12.20 1.56
N ILE A 54 -14.48 12.90 2.71
CA ILE A 54 -15.61 13.27 3.56
C ILE A 54 -16.55 14.25 2.84
N ASP A 55 -16.00 15.25 2.16
CA ASP A 55 -16.81 16.25 1.45
C ASP A 55 -17.51 15.63 0.22
N ALA A 56 -16.84 14.74 -0.51
CA ALA A 56 -17.44 13.93 -1.57
C ALA A 56 -18.58 13.05 -1.03
N GLU A 57 -18.37 12.38 0.11
CA GLU A 57 -19.40 11.56 0.73
C GLU A 57 -20.63 12.38 1.12
N LYS A 58 -20.45 13.55 1.72
CA LYS A 58 -21.57 14.44 2.08
C LYS A 58 -22.35 14.87 0.85
N PHE A 59 -21.65 15.24 -0.21
CA PHE A 59 -22.27 15.66 -1.47
C PHE A 59 -23.09 14.51 -2.07
N GLU A 60 -22.49 13.33 -2.23
CA GLU A 60 -23.15 12.17 -2.82
C GLU A 60 -24.31 11.67 -1.95
N SER A 61 -24.15 11.63 -0.63
CA SER A 61 -25.21 11.24 0.30
C SER A 61 -26.42 12.16 0.22
N LYS A 62 -26.20 13.47 0.08
CA LYS A 62 -27.29 14.44 -0.11
C LYS A 62 -28.00 14.18 -1.44
N ASN A 63 -27.24 14.03 -2.51
CA ASN A 63 -27.78 13.82 -3.85
C ASN A 63 -28.62 12.53 -3.91
N LEU A 64 -28.17 11.49 -3.23
CA LEU A 64 -28.86 10.22 -3.11
C LEU A 64 -30.14 10.32 -2.26
N GLU A 65 -30.10 11.03 -1.13
CA GLU A 65 -31.30 11.24 -0.29
C GLU A 65 -32.34 12.11 -1.01
N ASP A 66 -31.91 13.10 -1.81
CA ASP A 66 -32.78 13.91 -2.65
C ASP A 66 -33.47 13.04 -3.72
N LEU A 67 -32.71 12.17 -4.42
CA LEU A 67 -33.26 11.21 -5.40
C LEU A 67 -34.25 10.24 -4.76
N LYS A 68 -33.91 9.67 -3.60
CA LYS A 68 -34.79 8.79 -2.83
C LYS A 68 -36.07 9.50 -2.43
N SER A 69 -35.98 10.71 -1.88
CA SER A 69 -37.14 11.50 -1.44
C SER A 69 -38.08 11.84 -2.60
N GLN A 70 -37.51 12.23 -3.75
CA GLN A 70 -38.29 12.48 -4.97
C GLN A 70 -38.97 11.20 -5.48
N THR A 71 -38.25 10.06 -5.47
CA THR A 71 -38.80 8.77 -5.90
C THR A 71 -39.98 8.35 -5.01
N LEU A 72 -39.81 8.44 -3.69
CA LEU A 72 -40.86 8.13 -2.71
C LEU A 72 -42.07 9.04 -2.89
N LYS A 73 -41.86 10.35 -3.09
CA LYS A 73 -42.94 11.29 -3.36
C LYS A 73 -43.71 10.96 -4.64
N ALA A 74 -43.00 10.61 -5.73
CA ALA A 74 -43.64 10.22 -6.98
C ALA A 74 -44.47 8.92 -6.82
N ILE A 75 -43.97 7.95 -6.04
CA ILE A 75 -44.69 6.72 -5.68
C ILE A 75 -45.98 7.06 -4.91
N GLU A 76 -45.89 7.91 -3.88
CA GLU A 76 -47.05 8.32 -3.06
C GLU A 76 -48.11 9.05 -3.89
N GLN A 77 -47.69 9.85 -4.86
CA GLN A 77 -48.55 10.58 -5.80
C GLN A 77 -49.08 9.70 -6.95
N GLN A 78 -48.71 8.42 -7.00
CA GLN A 78 -49.04 7.49 -8.10
C GLN A 78 -48.54 7.99 -9.47
N ASN A 79 -47.50 8.82 -9.51
CA ASN A 79 -46.83 9.26 -10.73
C ASN A 79 -45.77 8.23 -11.15
N PHE A 80 -46.20 7.08 -11.65
CA PHE A 80 -45.32 5.94 -11.93
C PHE A 80 -44.29 6.20 -13.04
N SER A 81 -44.60 7.06 -14.00
CA SER A 81 -43.63 7.46 -15.04
C SER A 81 -42.44 8.22 -14.44
N GLU A 82 -42.70 9.17 -13.55
CA GLU A 82 -41.64 9.90 -12.84
C GLU A 82 -40.88 8.97 -11.88
N ALA A 83 -41.61 8.15 -11.11
CA ALA A 83 -41.01 7.17 -10.22
C ALA A 83 -40.07 6.22 -10.99
N TYR A 84 -40.48 5.71 -12.16
CA TYR A 84 -39.66 4.85 -13.01
C TYR A 84 -38.35 5.53 -13.42
N SER A 85 -38.43 6.77 -13.91
CA SER A 85 -37.26 7.56 -14.32
C SER A 85 -36.28 7.79 -13.17
N LEU A 86 -36.79 8.17 -11.99
CA LEU A 86 -35.98 8.38 -10.80
C LEU A 86 -35.36 7.08 -10.27
N PHE A 87 -36.12 5.98 -10.31
CA PHE A 87 -35.64 4.66 -9.90
C PHE A 87 -34.48 4.19 -10.80
N LYS A 88 -34.57 4.38 -12.13
CA LYS A 88 -33.45 4.10 -13.05
C LYS A 88 -32.18 4.88 -12.68
N LYS A 89 -32.31 6.13 -12.23
CA LYS A 89 -31.15 6.93 -11.78
C LYS A 89 -30.51 6.34 -10.53
N LEU A 90 -31.31 5.85 -9.58
CA LEU A 90 -30.81 5.16 -8.39
C LEU A 90 -30.08 3.86 -8.76
N VAL A 91 -30.64 3.05 -9.66
CA VAL A 91 -29.98 1.82 -10.15
C VAL A 91 -28.65 2.15 -10.84
N LYS A 92 -28.65 3.14 -11.74
CA LYS A 92 -27.41 3.59 -12.40
C LYS A 92 -26.33 4.05 -11.41
N LYS A 93 -26.73 4.69 -10.30
CA LYS A 93 -25.77 5.04 -9.23
C LYS A 93 -25.22 3.79 -8.54
N LEU A 94 -26.07 2.82 -8.23
CA LEU A 94 -25.63 1.54 -7.64
C LEU A 94 -24.62 0.81 -8.55
N ASP A 95 -24.90 0.74 -9.85
CA ASP A 95 -24.01 0.09 -10.83
C ASP A 95 -22.65 0.80 -10.91
N LEU A 96 -22.64 2.13 -10.88
CA LEU A 96 -21.40 2.91 -10.85
C LEU A 96 -20.54 2.60 -9.61
N GLU A 97 -21.15 2.51 -8.43
CA GLU A 97 -20.40 2.20 -7.20
C GLU A 97 -19.88 0.76 -7.20
N LYS A 98 -20.61 -0.17 -7.81
CA LYS A 98 -20.16 -1.55 -8.03
C LYS A 98 -18.88 -1.59 -8.89
N GLU A 99 -18.86 -0.85 -10.00
CA GLU A 99 -17.69 -0.73 -10.88
C GLU A 99 -16.50 -0.11 -10.12
N ASN A 100 -16.74 0.99 -9.39
CA ASN A 100 -15.70 1.66 -8.61
C ASN A 100 -15.05 0.73 -7.56
N MET A 101 -15.86 -0.04 -6.82
CA MET A 101 -15.34 -0.99 -5.84
C MET A 101 -14.53 -2.12 -6.48
N GLU A 102 -14.85 -2.55 -7.70
CA GLU A 102 -14.08 -3.57 -8.39
C GLU A 102 -12.67 -3.08 -8.73
N GLU A 103 -12.56 -1.83 -9.19
CA GLU A 103 -11.28 -1.19 -9.50
C GLU A 103 -10.40 -0.97 -8.26
N ASP A 104 -11.01 -0.73 -7.09
CA ASP A 104 -10.28 -0.56 -5.82
C ASP A 104 -9.48 -1.81 -5.39
N PHE A 105 -9.82 -3.00 -5.89
CA PHE A 105 -9.06 -4.24 -5.62
C PHE A 105 -8.05 -4.59 -6.72
N LYS A 106 -8.11 -3.96 -7.91
CA LYS A 106 -7.20 -4.22 -9.04
C LYS A 106 -5.85 -3.51 -8.92
N ASN A 107 -5.76 -2.46 -8.09
CA ASN A 107 -4.57 -1.60 -7.98
C ASN A 107 -3.37 -2.20 -7.20
N GLY A 108 -3.51 -3.39 -6.60
CA GLY A 108 -2.42 -4.08 -5.90
C GLY A 108 -2.11 -3.58 -4.48
N PHE A 109 -2.76 -2.51 -3.99
CA PHE A 109 -2.60 -2.03 -2.61
C PHE A 109 -3.50 -2.79 -1.63
N LEU A 110 -4.78 -2.97 -1.97
CA LEU A 110 -5.74 -3.79 -1.21
C LEU A 110 -5.73 -5.25 -1.69
N SER A 111 -4.54 -5.85 -1.77
CA SER A 111 -4.36 -7.20 -2.31
C SER A 111 -3.85 -8.19 -1.27
N LYS A 112 -4.16 -9.48 -1.49
CA LYS A 112 -3.55 -10.62 -0.77
C LYS A 112 -2.06 -10.78 -1.11
N THR A 113 -1.60 -10.15 -2.20
CA THR A 113 -0.21 -10.11 -2.65
C THR A 113 0.21 -8.66 -2.85
N PRO A 114 0.43 -7.89 -1.77
CA PRO A 114 0.80 -6.48 -1.87
C PRO A 114 2.11 -6.31 -2.65
N LYS A 115 2.22 -5.20 -3.39
CA LYS A 115 3.45 -4.81 -4.10
C LYS A 115 4.62 -4.79 -3.12
N ALA A 116 5.75 -5.39 -3.51
CA ALA A 116 6.94 -5.42 -2.66
C ALA A 116 7.48 -4.01 -2.39
N ILE A 117 7.81 -3.75 -1.12
CA ILE A 117 8.48 -2.52 -0.70
C ILE A 117 9.98 -2.76 -0.70
N THR A 118 10.71 -2.10 -1.61
CA THR A 118 12.16 -2.31 -1.76
C THR A 118 13.03 -1.14 -1.34
N SER A 119 12.43 0.02 -1.11
CA SER A 119 13.13 1.25 -0.75
C SER A 119 12.32 2.11 0.24
N PRO A 120 12.95 3.10 0.88
CA PRO A 120 12.22 4.10 1.66
C PRO A 120 11.20 4.90 0.83
N ILE A 121 11.52 5.19 -0.45
CA ILE A 121 10.56 5.82 -1.38
C ILE A 121 9.39 4.88 -1.62
N ASP A 122 9.65 3.62 -1.96
CA ASP A 122 8.60 2.62 -2.18
C ASP A 122 7.70 2.48 -0.95
N TYR A 123 8.28 2.52 0.25
CA TYR A 123 7.52 2.43 1.49
C TYR A 123 6.57 3.62 1.64
N ARG A 124 7.07 4.84 1.41
CA ARG A 124 6.25 6.06 1.44
C ARG A 124 5.17 6.04 0.35
N GLU A 125 5.55 5.74 -0.90
CA GLU A 125 4.62 5.63 -2.01
C GLU A 125 3.55 4.55 -1.78
N PHE A 126 3.96 3.43 -1.19
CA PHE A 126 3.04 2.35 -0.82
C PHE A 126 2.04 2.82 0.22
N LEU A 127 2.48 3.53 1.27
CA LEU A 127 1.57 4.08 2.28
C LEU A 127 0.62 5.13 1.71
N HIS A 128 1.12 6.09 0.94
CA HIS A 128 0.27 7.11 0.30
C HIS A 128 -0.75 6.48 -0.66
N GLY A 129 -0.29 5.51 -1.48
CA GLY A 129 -1.14 4.75 -2.38
C GLY A 129 -2.22 3.97 -1.62
N LEU A 130 -1.83 3.28 -0.55
CA LEU A 130 -2.74 2.57 0.32
C LEU A 130 -3.79 3.51 0.93
N TYR A 131 -3.38 4.67 1.47
CA TYR A 131 -4.34 5.63 2.02
C TYR A 131 -5.32 6.14 0.99
N ARG A 132 -4.85 6.54 -0.19
CA ARG A 132 -5.71 7.00 -1.28
C ARG A 132 -6.74 5.94 -1.67
N ILE A 133 -6.29 4.71 -1.87
CA ILE A 133 -7.18 3.60 -2.24
C ILE A 133 -8.13 3.24 -1.09
N GLU A 134 -7.68 3.25 0.15
CA GLU A 134 -8.53 2.94 1.29
C GLU A 134 -9.62 4.00 1.52
N PHE A 135 -9.30 5.29 1.32
CA PHE A 135 -10.28 6.37 1.31
C PHE A 135 -11.31 6.19 0.20
N ALA A 136 -10.86 5.90 -1.04
CA ALA A 136 -11.74 5.66 -2.18
C ALA A 136 -12.66 4.45 -1.92
N PHE A 137 -12.09 3.33 -1.49
CA PHE A 137 -12.84 2.13 -1.13
C PHE A 137 -13.91 2.39 -0.08
N ARG A 138 -13.59 3.10 1.01
CA ARG A 138 -14.57 3.44 2.06
C ARG A 138 -15.69 4.33 1.55
N LEU A 139 -15.36 5.29 0.69
CA LEU A 139 -16.36 6.14 0.03
C LEU A 139 -17.31 5.28 -0.82
N ASN A 140 -16.75 4.52 -1.77
CA ASN A 140 -17.49 3.69 -2.71
C ASN A 140 -18.35 2.64 -1.99
N LEU A 141 -17.78 1.97 -0.98
CA LEU A 141 -18.47 0.99 -0.13
C LEU A 141 -19.69 1.60 0.58
N TYR A 142 -19.53 2.80 1.13
CA TYR A 142 -20.63 3.49 1.80
C TYR A 142 -21.69 3.99 0.81
N GLN A 143 -21.30 4.50 -0.35
CA GLN A 143 -22.25 4.92 -1.39
C GLN A 143 -23.04 3.73 -1.94
N HIS A 144 -22.39 2.58 -2.17
CA HIS A 144 -23.06 1.34 -2.56
C HIS A 144 -24.08 0.88 -1.52
N TYR A 145 -23.69 0.91 -0.23
CA TYR A 145 -24.60 0.63 0.89
C TYR A 145 -25.81 1.57 0.85
N ALA A 146 -25.57 2.89 0.79
CA ALA A 146 -26.64 3.89 0.83
C ALA A 146 -27.57 3.78 -0.39
N ALA A 147 -27.04 3.53 -1.59
CA ALA A 147 -27.82 3.38 -2.82
C ALA A 147 -28.72 2.13 -2.75
N THR A 148 -28.17 1.02 -2.24
CA THR A 148 -28.94 -0.20 -1.96
C THR A 148 -30.05 0.09 -0.94
N GLU A 149 -29.76 0.82 0.15
CA GLU A 149 -30.75 1.20 1.16
C GLU A 149 -31.87 2.08 0.57
N ALA A 150 -31.52 3.04 -0.29
CA ALA A 150 -32.49 3.92 -0.96
C ALA A 150 -33.44 3.12 -1.87
N LEU A 151 -32.90 2.20 -2.68
CA LEU A 151 -33.67 1.33 -3.55
C LEU A 151 -34.58 0.40 -2.76
N LEU A 152 -34.06 -0.24 -1.70
CA LEU A 152 -34.85 -1.08 -0.80
C LEU A 152 -35.98 -0.29 -0.12
N SER A 153 -35.73 0.95 0.28
CA SER A 153 -36.74 1.84 0.86
C SER A 153 -37.87 2.12 -0.14
N CYS A 154 -37.52 2.44 -1.40
CA CYS A 154 -38.50 2.68 -2.47
C CYS A 154 -39.31 1.41 -2.78
N LEU A 155 -38.66 0.24 -2.88
CA LEU A 155 -39.35 -1.04 -3.09
C LEU A 155 -40.30 -1.39 -1.96
N SER A 156 -39.93 -1.13 -0.71
CA SER A 156 -40.78 -1.43 0.44
C SER A 156 -42.10 -0.65 0.43
N LYS A 157 -42.14 0.50 -0.25
CA LYS A 157 -43.36 1.31 -0.45
C LYS A 157 -44.17 0.87 -1.67
N LEU A 158 -43.51 0.29 -2.67
CA LEU A 158 -44.16 -0.19 -3.89
C LEU A 158 -44.72 -1.61 -3.76
N TRP A 159 -44.24 -2.41 -2.79
CA TRP A 159 -44.57 -3.83 -2.71
C TRP A 159 -45.64 -4.16 -1.65
N PRO A 160 -46.68 -4.97 -1.98
CA PRO A 160 -46.96 -5.57 -3.28
C PRO A 160 -47.40 -4.53 -4.32
N LEU A 161 -47.07 -4.78 -5.60
CA LEU A 161 -47.40 -3.86 -6.69
C LEU A 161 -48.92 -3.60 -6.76
N PRO A 162 -49.37 -2.33 -6.79
CA PRO A 162 -50.78 -1.99 -6.96
C PRO A 162 -51.35 -2.56 -8.27
N ALA A 163 -52.56 -3.12 -8.21
CA ALA A 163 -53.25 -3.67 -9.39
C ALA A 163 -53.41 -2.65 -10.53
N ARG A 164 -53.54 -1.35 -10.21
CA ARG A 164 -53.65 -0.29 -11.23
C ARG A 164 -52.45 -0.17 -12.15
N ILE A 165 -51.27 -0.63 -11.72
CA ILE A 165 -50.04 -0.59 -12.52
C ILE A 165 -50.09 -1.59 -13.69
N THR A 166 -50.96 -2.61 -13.62
CA THR A 166 -50.99 -3.68 -14.64
C THR A 166 -51.90 -3.39 -15.83
N ASP A 167 -52.65 -2.29 -15.83
CA ASP A 167 -53.70 -2.01 -16.83
C ASP A 167 -53.22 -1.11 -17.99
N ASP A 168 -52.05 -0.46 -17.87
CA ASP A 168 -51.46 0.45 -18.86
C ASP A 168 -50.10 -0.11 -19.31
N GLU A 169 -49.87 -0.17 -20.63
CA GLU A 169 -48.66 -0.75 -21.23
C GLU A 169 -47.37 -0.10 -20.70
N ASN A 170 -47.36 1.23 -20.47
CA ASN A 170 -46.21 1.93 -19.91
C ASN A 170 -45.99 1.59 -18.41
N GLN A 171 -47.07 1.29 -17.70
CA GLN A 171 -47.03 0.92 -16.29
C GLN A 171 -46.62 -0.55 -16.12
N GLN A 172 -46.96 -1.41 -17.08
CA GLN A 172 -46.48 -2.78 -17.13
C GLN A 172 -44.96 -2.84 -17.30
N GLU A 173 -44.35 -1.99 -18.15
CA GLU A 173 -42.89 -1.88 -18.25
C GLU A 173 -42.26 -1.54 -16.88
N PHE A 174 -42.86 -0.60 -16.14
CA PHE A 174 -42.39 -0.27 -14.79
C PHE A 174 -42.54 -1.44 -13.82
N ALA A 175 -43.67 -2.16 -13.84
CA ALA A 175 -43.87 -3.34 -13.01
C ALA A 175 -42.83 -4.43 -13.30
N ASP A 176 -42.56 -4.72 -14.58
CA ASP A 176 -41.57 -5.69 -15.00
C ASP A 176 -40.16 -5.26 -14.62
N PHE A 177 -39.84 -3.97 -14.78
CA PHE A 177 -38.59 -3.41 -14.29
C PHE A 177 -38.44 -3.62 -12.77
N ILE A 178 -39.44 -3.29 -11.96
CA ILE A 178 -39.39 -3.45 -10.50
C ILE A 178 -39.22 -4.93 -10.11
N ARG A 179 -39.93 -5.84 -10.78
CA ARG A 179 -39.77 -7.30 -10.57
C ARG A 179 -38.33 -7.75 -10.85
N ASN A 180 -37.72 -7.20 -11.89
CA ASN A 180 -36.35 -7.52 -12.29
C ASN A 180 -35.28 -6.88 -11.41
N GLN A 181 -35.55 -5.77 -10.73
CA GLN A 181 -34.57 -5.13 -9.84
C GLN A 181 -34.30 -5.91 -8.55
N LEU A 182 -35.19 -6.81 -8.19
CA LEU A 182 -35.13 -7.46 -6.89
C LEU A 182 -34.02 -8.53 -6.78
N PRO A 183 -33.84 -9.43 -7.78
CA PRO A 183 -32.62 -10.22 -7.90
C PRO A 183 -31.35 -9.35 -7.91
N ASN A 184 -31.35 -8.22 -8.63
CA ASN A 184 -30.20 -7.33 -8.73
C ASN A 184 -29.82 -6.74 -7.36
N LEU A 185 -30.79 -6.38 -6.51
CA LEU A 185 -30.53 -5.88 -5.17
C LEU A 185 -30.00 -6.95 -4.22
N ARG A 186 -30.43 -8.21 -4.37
CA ARG A 186 -29.84 -9.34 -3.64
C ARG A 186 -28.39 -9.54 -4.05
N GLU A 187 -28.11 -9.47 -5.35
CA GLU A 187 -26.75 -9.53 -5.89
C GLU A 187 -25.90 -8.37 -5.34
N ALA A 188 -26.38 -7.14 -5.42
CA ALA A 188 -25.68 -5.96 -4.90
C ALA A 188 -25.40 -6.06 -3.39
N HIS A 189 -26.34 -6.60 -2.61
CA HIS A 189 -26.11 -6.88 -1.19
C HIS A 189 -25.02 -7.94 -0.98
N ALA A 190 -25.06 -9.04 -1.74
CA ALA A 190 -24.06 -10.10 -1.66
C ALA A 190 -22.66 -9.60 -2.08
N GLU A 191 -22.59 -8.71 -3.08
CA GLU A 191 -21.35 -8.06 -3.50
C GLU A 191 -20.79 -7.14 -2.43
N LEU A 192 -21.64 -6.35 -1.77
CA LEU A 192 -21.21 -5.52 -0.64
C LEU A 192 -20.58 -6.37 0.47
N GLN A 193 -21.20 -7.51 0.81
CA GLN A 193 -20.64 -8.48 1.76
C GLN A 193 -19.33 -9.08 1.26
N ARG A 194 -19.25 -9.43 -0.04
CA ARG A 194 -18.03 -9.94 -0.67
C ARG A 194 -16.87 -8.95 -0.53
N TYR A 195 -17.10 -7.66 -0.80
CA TYR A 195 -16.07 -6.62 -0.67
C TYR A 195 -15.66 -6.36 0.78
N LEU A 196 -16.61 -6.35 1.72
CA LEU A 196 -16.30 -6.29 3.16
C LEU A 196 -15.40 -7.45 3.58
N ASN A 197 -15.72 -8.67 3.16
CA ASN A 197 -14.92 -9.85 3.47
C ASN A 197 -13.53 -9.78 2.82
N ALA A 198 -13.46 -9.41 1.53
CA ALA A 198 -12.20 -9.26 0.82
C ALA A 198 -11.28 -8.23 1.48
N TYR A 199 -11.83 -7.09 1.92
CA TYR A 199 -11.09 -6.08 2.67
C TYR A 199 -10.60 -6.63 4.02
N ASN A 200 -11.47 -7.31 4.78
CA ASN A 200 -11.12 -7.90 6.07
C ASN A 200 -10.04 -8.99 5.94
N GLU A 201 -10.01 -9.73 4.83
CA GLU A 201 -8.95 -10.69 4.51
C GLU A 201 -7.63 -10.03 4.11
N ALA A 202 -7.68 -8.97 3.28
CA ALA A 202 -6.49 -8.26 2.82
C ALA A 202 -5.82 -7.45 3.95
N LYS A 203 -6.63 -6.83 4.82
CA LYS A 203 -6.18 -5.97 5.92
C LYS A 203 -5.03 -6.55 6.76
N PRO A 204 -5.12 -7.74 7.38
CA PRO A 204 -4.03 -8.30 8.18
C PRO A 204 -2.77 -8.62 7.34
N ILE A 205 -2.94 -8.98 6.06
CA ILE A 205 -1.83 -9.29 5.15
C ILE A 205 -1.04 -8.02 4.82
N VAL A 206 -1.74 -6.97 4.38
CA VAL A 206 -1.15 -5.67 4.05
C VAL A 206 -0.50 -5.04 5.28
N LYS A 207 -1.17 -5.10 6.43
CA LYS A 207 -0.61 -4.61 7.70
C LYS A 207 0.70 -5.32 8.04
N LYS A 208 0.73 -6.66 8.01
CA LYS A 208 1.95 -7.44 8.25
C LYS A 208 3.05 -7.13 7.23
N HIS A 209 2.68 -6.89 5.98
CA HIS A 209 3.63 -6.52 4.92
C HIS A 209 4.35 -5.21 5.27
N ILE A 210 3.61 -4.17 5.66
CA ILE A 210 4.15 -2.87 6.10
C ILE A 210 5.05 -3.04 7.34
N GLU A 211 4.52 -3.68 8.38
CA GLU A 211 5.22 -3.91 9.65
C GLU A 211 6.52 -4.72 9.47
N SER A 212 6.56 -5.64 8.50
CA SER A 212 7.77 -6.42 8.20
C SER A 212 8.79 -5.67 7.33
N SER A 213 8.36 -4.63 6.63
CA SER A 213 9.21 -3.85 5.72
C SER A 213 9.97 -2.74 6.44
N GLN A 214 9.32 -2.06 7.39
CA GLN A 214 9.92 -0.95 8.13
C GLN A 214 11.21 -1.34 8.90
N PRO A 215 11.27 -2.45 9.65
CA PRO A 215 12.49 -2.87 10.34
C PRO A 215 13.64 -3.18 9.39
N LYS A 216 13.35 -3.73 8.19
CA LYS A 216 14.38 -4.04 7.18
C LYS A 216 14.99 -2.75 6.61
N LEU A 217 14.17 -1.73 6.38
CA LEU A 217 14.63 -0.41 5.94
C LEU A 217 15.47 0.27 7.03
N ASN A 218 15.02 0.22 8.28
CA ASN A 218 15.77 0.76 9.42
C ASN A 218 17.11 0.04 9.61
N GLN A 219 17.12 -1.29 9.52
CA GLN A 219 18.35 -2.09 9.59
C GLN A 219 19.31 -1.73 8.43
N SER A 220 18.79 -1.50 7.23
CA SER A 220 19.59 -1.09 6.07
C SER A 220 20.23 0.30 6.28
N LYS A 221 19.45 1.26 6.80
CA LYS A 221 19.92 2.60 7.19
C LYS A 221 21.01 2.53 8.25
N GLU A 222 20.80 1.72 9.29
CA GLU A 222 21.78 1.54 10.38
C GLU A 222 23.08 0.93 9.86
N LYS A 223 23.01 -0.14 9.05
CA LYS A 223 24.18 -0.75 8.41
C LYS A 223 24.97 0.25 7.57
N PHE A 224 24.29 1.07 6.77
CA PHE A 224 24.96 2.10 5.97
C PHE A 224 25.61 3.17 6.86
N THR A 225 24.93 3.60 7.91
CA THR A 225 25.43 4.59 8.88
C THR A 225 26.69 4.09 9.60
N ILE A 226 26.72 2.82 10.01
CA ILE A 226 27.92 2.19 10.60
C ILE A 226 29.06 2.15 9.59
N ALA A 227 28.77 1.86 8.32
CA ALA A 227 29.76 1.87 7.25
C ALA A 227 30.36 3.27 7.05
N LEU A 228 29.52 4.31 7.06
CA LEU A 228 29.96 5.71 6.99
C LEU A 228 30.82 6.11 8.19
N ALA A 229 30.44 5.71 9.41
CA ALA A 229 31.26 5.98 10.60
C ALA A 229 32.63 5.30 10.52
N THR A 230 32.67 4.05 10.05
CA THR A 230 33.92 3.31 9.83
C THR A 230 34.80 3.99 8.77
N LEU A 231 34.19 4.45 7.67
CA LEU A 231 34.87 5.22 6.64
C LEU A 231 35.42 6.53 7.20
N ALA A 232 34.65 7.27 8.01
CA ALA A 232 35.08 8.52 8.64
C ALA A 232 36.38 8.34 9.44
N VAL A 233 36.47 7.28 10.25
CA VAL A 233 37.67 6.96 11.03
C VAL A 233 38.87 6.66 10.11
N LYS A 234 38.65 5.96 8.99
CA LYS A 234 39.71 5.67 8.01
C LYS A 234 40.18 6.92 7.27
N VAL A 235 39.25 7.80 6.89
CA VAL A 235 39.52 9.11 6.28
C VAL A 235 40.36 9.95 7.23
N ALA A 236 39.99 10.06 8.51
CA ALA A 236 40.74 10.82 9.51
C ALA A 236 42.19 10.32 9.66
N LYS A 237 42.39 9.00 9.74
CA LYS A 237 43.74 8.41 9.80
C LYS A 237 44.57 8.68 8.54
N LEU A 238 43.95 8.72 7.37
CA LEU A 238 44.64 9.05 6.12
C LEU A 238 45.01 10.53 6.07
N TYR A 239 44.10 11.40 6.51
CA TYR A 239 44.34 12.84 6.64
C TYR A 239 45.50 13.15 7.60
N GLU A 240 45.55 12.52 8.77
CA GLU A 240 46.67 12.67 9.71
C GLU A 240 48.03 12.28 9.10
N ARG A 241 48.05 11.28 8.21
CA ARG A 241 49.28 10.89 7.49
C ARG A 241 49.65 11.90 6.41
N ALA A 242 48.67 12.45 5.70
CA ALA A 242 48.87 13.50 4.71
C ALA A 242 49.49 14.78 5.30
N GLN A 243 49.28 15.06 6.59
CA GLN A 243 49.96 16.16 7.29
C GLN A 243 51.47 15.94 7.47
N LYS A 244 51.91 14.67 7.47
CA LYS A 244 53.32 14.29 7.73
C LYS A 244 54.06 13.89 6.46
N ASP A 245 53.34 13.45 5.44
CA ASP A 245 53.88 12.94 4.19
C ASP A 245 52.99 13.35 3.02
N GLU A 246 53.56 14.18 2.13
CA GLU A 246 52.88 14.73 0.97
C GLU A 246 52.37 13.65 0.01
N ASN A 247 52.98 12.45 0.01
CA ASN A 247 52.52 11.32 -0.81
C ASN A 247 51.12 10.83 -0.45
N TYR A 248 50.61 11.17 0.75
CA TYR A 248 49.26 10.81 1.19
C TYR A 248 48.22 11.90 0.92
N ARG A 249 48.62 13.08 0.44
CA ARG A 249 47.71 14.24 0.26
C ARG A 249 46.59 13.93 -0.73
N LYS A 250 46.94 13.41 -1.91
CA LYS A 250 45.97 13.09 -2.95
C LYS A 250 44.98 12.00 -2.52
N GLY A 251 45.46 10.93 -1.88
CA GLY A 251 44.61 9.90 -1.30
C GLY A 251 43.69 10.44 -0.22
N SER A 252 44.19 11.33 0.65
CA SER A 252 43.36 11.99 1.67
C SER A 252 42.24 12.82 1.06
N ASP A 253 42.54 13.61 0.02
CA ASP A 253 41.54 14.45 -0.66
C ASP A 253 40.43 13.60 -1.30
N GLU A 254 40.79 12.51 -1.99
CA GLU A 254 39.81 11.57 -2.57
C GLU A 254 39.01 10.81 -1.50
N ALA A 255 39.62 10.44 -0.38
CA ALA A 255 38.92 9.82 0.74
C ALA A 255 37.86 10.75 1.36
N ILE A 256 38.21 12.03 1.55
CA ILE A 256 37.28 13.06 2.05
C ILE A 256 36.14 13.27 1.06
N LYS A 257 36.45 13.34 -0.24
CA LYS A 257 35.46 13.48 -1.31
C LYS A 257 34.50 12.30 -1.32
N LEU A 258 35.01 11.06 -1.27
CA LEU A 258 34.19 9.84 -1.17
C LEU A 258 33.24 9.91 0.02
N TYR A 259 33.76 10.21 1.22
CA TYR A 259 32.96 10.28 2.43
C TYR A 259 31.84 11.33 2.36
N ARG A 260 32.16 12.54 1.87
CA ARG A 260 31.16 13.61 1.68
C ARG A 260 30.06 13.20 0.69
N THR A 261 30.44 12.58 -0.42
CA THR A 261 29.48 12.09 -1.41
C THR A 261 28.56 11.03 -0.82
N LEU A 262 29.11 10.05 -0.08
CA LEU A 262 28.30 8.98 0.50
C LEU A 262 27.38 9.47 1.64
N ILE A 263 27.79 10.48 2.43
CA ILE A 263 26.88 11.15 3.38
C ILE A 263 25.72 11.81 2.64
N LYS A 264 26.02 12.54 1.56
CA LYS A 264 24.97 13.19 0.78
C LYS A 264 23.98 12.17 0.23
N VAL A 265 24.49 11.10 -0.37
CA VAL A 265 23.66 9.99 -0.91
C VAL A 265 22.86 9.30 0.19
N ASN A 266 23.40 9.13 1.40
CA ASN A 266 22.66 8.63 2.56
C ASN A 266 21.48 9.54 2.91
N ASN A 267 21.69 10.85 2.97
CA ASN A 267 20.65 11.80 3.33
C ASN A 267 19.59 11.90 2.22
N ASP A 268 20.01 11.88 0.96
CA ASP A 268 19.11 11.88 -0.20
C ASP A 268 18.23 10.63 -0.24
N TYR A 269 18.70 9.47 0.25
CA TYR A 269 17.95 8.20 0.19
C TYR A 269 17.22 7.81 1.49
N PHE A 270 17.87 7.94 2.65
CA PHE A 270 17.35 7.55 3.96
C PHE A 270 16.87 8.74 4.82
N GLY A 271 16.94 9.97 4.30
CA GLY A 271 16.46 11.17 4.99
C GLY A 271 14.94 11.17 5.18
N ASP A 272 14.45 12.15 5.94
CA ASP A 272 13.01 12.27 6.24
C ASP A 272 12.20 12.58 4.97
N THR A 273 12.83 13.16 3.96
CA THR A 273 12.26 13.36 2.63
C THR A 273 13.19 12.74 1.57
N PRO A 274 13.09 11.42 1.33
CA PRO A 274 13.90 10.77 0.31
C PRO A 274 13.69 11.43 -1.06
N GLN A 275 14.79 11.78 -1.74
CA GLN A 275 14.84 12.49 -3.01
C GLN A 275 15.26 11.60 -4.18
N ILE A 276 15.90 10.46 -3.88
CA ILE A 276 16.41 9.54 -4.89
C ILE A 276 15.86 8.14 -4.66
N ASN A 277 15.57 7.45 -5.76
CA ASN A 277 15.12 6.07 -5.69
C ASN A 277 16.29 5.11 -5.47
N TYR A 278 15.96 3.84 -5.35
CA TYR A 278 16.92 2.78 -5.10
C TYR A 278 17.99 2.67 -6.21
N SER A 279 17.61 2.70 -7.48
CA SER A 279 18.54 2.60 -8.61
C SER A 279 19.55 3.75 -8.59
N GLU A 280 19.07 4.97 -8.31
CA GLU A 280 19.91 6.15 -8.21
C GLU A 280 20.84 6.10 -6.99
N PHE A 281 20.36 5.62 -5.83
CA PHE A 281 21.19 5.42 -4.65
C PHE A 281 22.35 4.46 -4.93
N GLN A 282 22.05 3.31 -5.54
CA GLN A 282 23.05 2.29 -5.88
C GLN A 282 24.08 2.87 -6.86
N GLN A 283 23.62 3.50 -7.93
CA GLN A 283 24.49 4.07 -8.96
C GLN A 283 25.40 5.16 -8.37
N ARG A 284 24.86 6.12 -7.61
CA ARG A 284 25.65 7.19 -7.02
C ARG A 284 26.68 6.69 -6.01
N CYS A 285 26.35 5.64 -5.24
CA CYS A 285 27.32 4.99 -4.36
C CYS A 285 28.44 4.33 -5.16
N GLN A 286 28.08 3.59 -6.21
CA GLN A 286 29.03 2.86 -7.04
C GLN A 286 29.98 3.81 -7.79
N ASP A 287 29.45 4.85 -8.42
CA ASP A 287 30.23 5.87 -9.12
C ASP A 287 31.21 6.58 -8.17
N ALA A 288 30.78 6.86 -6.94
CA ALA A 288 31.64 7.47 -5.92
C ALA A 288 32.78 6.53 -5.50
N ILE A 289 32.48 5.25 -5.26
CA ILE A 289 33.46 4.22 -4.89
C ILE A 289 34.47 4.01 -6.02
N ASP A 290 34.00 3.86 -7.26
CA ASP A 290 34.86 3.59 -8.42
C ASP A 290 35.76 4.79 -8.75
N SER A 291 35.23 6.02 -8.63
CA SER A 291 36.02 7.25 -8.78
C SER A 291 37.15 7.34 -7.76
N ALA A 292 36.88 6.96 -6.50
CA ALA A 292 37.88 7.03 -5.44
C ALA A 292 38.88 5.86 -5.49
N ARG A 293 38.50 4.73 -6.08
CA ARG A 293 39.30 3.49 -6.14
C ARG A 293 40.68 3.70 -6.74
N THR A 294 40.77 4.43 -7.86
CA THR A 294 42.02 4.64 -8.61
C THR A 294 43.13 5.25 -7.76
N GLU A 295 42.77 6.10 -6.79
CA GLU A 295 43.75 6.72 -5.90
C GLU A 295 43.88 5.98 -4.57
N LEU A 296 42.77 5.55 -3.97
CA LEU A 296 42.78 4.96 -2.63
C LEU A 296 43.44 3.59 -2.58
N GLU A 297 43.37 2.77 -3.63
CA GLU A 297 44.01 1.44 -3.65
C GLU A 297 45.54 1.48 -3.57
N LYS A 298 46.16 2.63 -3.88
CA LYS A 298 47.59 2.85 -3.70
C LYS A 298 47.99 2.87 -2.22
N HIS A 299 47.04 3.07 -1.32
CA HIS A 299 47.27 3.16 0.12
C HIS A 299 46.85 1.86 0.83
N ARG A 300 47.77 1.32 1.64
CA ARG A 300 47.58 0.05 2.35
C ARG A 300 46.27 0.00 3.14
N GLY A 301 45.47 -1.04 2.88
CA GLY A 301 44.24 -1.34 3.62
C GLY A 301 42.98 -0.61 3.14
N TRP A 302 43.05 0.18 2.06
CA TRP A 302 41.89 0.85 1.48
C TRP A 302 41.08 -0.03 0.53
N THR A 303 41.71 -0.97 -0.18
CA THR A 303 41.00 -1.95 -1.03
C THR A 303 39.91 -2.70 -0.24
N GLU A 304 40.23 -3.16 0.97
CA GLU A 304 39.28 -3.84 1.86
C GLU A 304 38.11 -2.94 2.30
N VAL A 305 38.39 -1.65 2.56
CA VAL A 305 37.36 -0.67 2.92
C VAL A 305 36.39 -0.47 1.75
N LEU A 306 36.91 -0.33 0.52
CA LEU A 306 36.08 -0.13 -0.67
C LEU A 306 35.23 -1.36 -1.01
N TRP A 307 35.77 -2.56 -0.87
CA TRP A 307 35.00 -3.79 -1.05
C TRP A 307 33.88 -3.95 -0.03
N ASN A 308 34.15 -3.64 1.24
CA ASN A 308 33.13 -3.66 2.28
C ASN A 308 32.00 -2.65 2.03
N LEU A 309 32.36 -1.44 1.60
CA LEU A 309 31.37 -0.43 1.21
C LEU A 309 30.51 -0.92 0.03
N THR A 310 31.15 -1.47 -1.00
CA THR A 310 30.47 -2.05 -2.16
C THR A 310 29.49 -3.16 -1.73
N TYR A 311 29.95 -4.07 -0.86
CA TYR A 311 29.10 -5.13 -0.33
C TYR A 311 27.90 -4.59 0.45
N ILE A 312 28.10 -3.58 1.30
CA ILE A 312 27.00 -2.98 2.07
C ILE A 312 25.98 -2.33 1.13
N VAL A 313 26.44 -1.59 0.11
CA VAL A 313 25.57 -1.01 -0.94
C VAL A 313 24.77 -2.10 -1.63
N LEU A 314 25.41 -3.20 -2.05
CA LEU A 314 24.75 -4.36 -2.67
C LEU A 314 23.80 -5.10 -1.71
N SER A 315 24.10 -5.12 -0.41
CA SER A 315 23.25 -5.77 0.60
C SER A 315 21.96 -4.99 0.84
N ILE A 316 22.05 -3.66 0.89
CA ILE A 316 20.91 -2.73 0.96
C ILE A 316 20.06 -2.88 -0.30
N ALA A 317 20.74 -2.98 -1.44
CA ALA A 317 20.14 -3.21 -2.75
C ALA A 317 19.27 -4.45 -2.87
N SER A 318 19.65 -5.50 -2.15
CA SER A 318 18.90 -6.74 -2.15
C SER A 318 17.89 -6.86 -1.01
N LEU A 319 17.76 -5.85 -0.14
CA LEU A 319 17.05 -5.97 1.14
C LEU A 319 17.48 -7.20 1.97
N GLY A 320 18.75 -7.59 1.86
CA GLY A 320 19.27 -8.80 2.51
C GLY A 320 18.94 -10.14 1.81
N THR A 321 18.31 -10.13 0.63
CA THR A 321 18.10 -11.37 -0.17
C THR A 321 19.36 -11.79 -0.94
N ALA A 322 20.32 -10.90 -1.18
CA ALA A 322 21.63 -11.23 -1.77
C ALA A 322 22.59 -11.88 -0.77
N ASN A 323 22.09 -12.35 0.39
CA ASN A 323 22.80 -13.35 1.20
C ASN A 323 23.06 -14.68 0.46
N LEU A 324 22.60 -14.82 -0.79
CA LEU A 324 23.01 -15.93 -1.66
C LEU A 324 24.43 -15.77 -2.25
N ILE A 325 24.98 -14.55 -2.26
CA ILE A 325 26.37 -14.31 -2.72
C ILE A 325 27.34 -14.23 -1.52
N SER A 326 26.84 -14.03 -0.29
CA SER A 326 27.68 -13.99 0.92
C SER A 326 28.33 -15.33 1.28
N ASN A 327 27.80 -16.46 0.81
CA ASN A 327 28.47 -17.76 0.94
C ASN A 327 29.70 -17.90 0.02
N TRP A 328 29.90 -17.00 -0.94
CA TRP A 328 31.04 -16.99 -1.86
C TRP A 328 32.21 -16.15 -1.34
N VAL A 329 31.95 -15.18 -0.46
CA VAL A 329 32.95 -14.28 0.15
C VAL A 329 33.25 -14.73 1.59
N ASN A 330 33.98 -15.84 1.68
CA ASN A 330 34.44 -16.47 2.92
C ASN A 330 35.05 -15.48 3.93
N SER A 331 34.41 -15.36 5.10
CA SER A 331 34.92 -15.21 6.49
C SER A 331 36.22 -14.43 6.80
N ARG A 332 36.74 -13.59 5.89
CA ARG A 332 38.01 -12.85 6.04
C ARG A 332 37.88 -11.34 5.83
N TYR A 333 36.76 -10.85 5.31
CA TYR A 333 36.69 -9.48 4.79
C TYR A 333 35.72 -8.55 5.49
N CYS A 334 34.95 -9.00 6.49
CA CYS A 334 34.00 -8.12 7.18
C CYS A 334 34.68 -7.43 8.39
N PHE A 335 34.69 -6.09 8.41
CA PHE A 335 34.98 -5.29 9.62
C PHE A 335 33.91 -5.46 10.74
N LEU A 336 32.90 -6.29 10.51
CA LEU A 336 31.90 -6.72 11.50
C LEU A 336 32.17 -8.18 11.88
N PRO A 337 32.41 -8.50 13.16
CA PRO A 337 32.71 -9.87 13.59
C PRO A 337 31.50 -10.78 13.41
N VAL A 338 31.62 -11.82 12.58
CA VAL A 338 30.73 -12.99 12.62
C VAL A 338 31.49 -14.11 13.34
N PRO A 339 30.91 -14.79 14.35
CA PRO A 339 31.61 -15.84 15.08
C PRO A 339 31.95 -17.02 14.16
N LYS A 340 33.20 -17.50 14.20
CA LYS A 340 33.65 -18.66 13.42
C LYS A 340 33.24 -19.96 14.13
N THR A 341 32.58 -20.89 13.45
CA THR A 341 32.30 -22.23 13.97
C THR A 341 32.81 -23.34 13.05
N ASP A 342 33.18 -24.44 13.70
CA ASP A 342 33.73 -25.71 13.18
C ASP A 342 32.85 -26.39 12.10
N SER A 343 31.63 -25.89 11.92
CA SER A 343 30.68 -26.28 10.87
C SER A 343 31.18 -25.98 9.45
N ALA A 344 32.03 -24.96 9.28
CA ALA A 344 32.60 -24.59 7.98
C ALA A 344 33.52 -25.70 7.42
N LYS A 345 34.27 -26.37 8.31
CA LYS A 345 35.21 -27.44 7.92
C LYS A 345 34.49 -28.72 7.52
N LYS A 346 33.37 -29.04 8.20
CA LYS A 346 32.53 -30.20 7.88
C LYS A 346 31.73 -30.04 6.58
N LEU A 347 31.50 -28.80 6.13
CA LEU A 347 30.82 -28.53 4.86
C LEU A 347 31.75 -28.70 3.66
N ASP A 348 33.03 -28.34 3.80
CA ASP A 348 34.06 -28.57 2.76
C ASP A 348 34.26 -30.07 2.50
N ASP A 349 34.26 -30.88 3.56
CA ASP A 349 34.31 -32.34 3.46
C ASP A 349 33.06 -32.91 2.77
N PHE A 350 31.87 -32.34 3.02
CA PHE A 350 30.61 -32.76 2.36
C PHE A 350 30.55 -32.35 0.88
N ALA A 351 31.07 -31.17 0.53
CA ALA A 351 31.12 -30.66 -0.84
C ALA A 351 32.06 -31.45 -1.75
N SER A 352 33.10 -32.08 -1.18
CA SER A 352 34.02 -32.96 -1.92
C SER A 352 33.39 -34.27 -2.41
N VAL A 353 32.24 -34.67 -1.84
CA VAL A 353 31.52 -35.92 -2.17
C VAL A 353 30.40 -35.70 -3.19
N LEU A 354 29.95 -34.46 -3.39
CA LEU A 354 28.84 -34.12 -4.30
C LEU A 354 29.11 -34.38 -5.80
N PRO A 355 30.33 -34.29 -6.34
CA PRO A 355 30.61 -34.69 -7.73
C PRO A 355 30.40 -36.19 -8.00
N ALA A 356 30.32 -37.02 -6.96
CA ALA A 356 30.09 -38.46 -7.07
C ALA A 356 28.60 -38.87 -7.10
N LEU A 357 27.67 -37.91 -7.01
CA LEU A 357 26.22 -38.17 -6.89
C LEU A 357 25.38 -37.66 -8.07
N GLN A 358 26.00 -37.28 -9.19
CA GLN A 358 25.26 -36.93 -10.40
C GLN A 358 25.16 -38.15 -11.34
N VAL A 359 24.10 -38.95 -11.16
CA VAL A 359 23.37 -39.69 -12.21
C VAL A 359 22.08 -38.94 -12.48
#